data_AF-G7M6N4-F1
#
_entry.id   AF-G7M6N4-F1
#
_cell.length_a   1.000
_cell.length_b   1.000
_cell.length_c   1.000
_cell.angle_alpha   90.00
_cell.angle_beta   90.00
_cell.angle_gamma   90.00
#
_symmetry.space_group_name_H-M   'P 1'
#
loop_
_entity.id
_entity.type
_entity.pdbx_description
1 polymer ?
#
loop_
_entity_poly.entity_id
_entity_poly.type
_entity_poly.pdbx_seq_one_letter_code
_entity_poly.pdbx_strand_id
1 'polypeptide(L)'
;MKIKTREELNAVTSKFKLSLDSQYKQILVCAGTGCVAGGSLDIYKRLHEIIEEKGLKVTLELQEEPHGDMIGLKKSGCHGFCEMGPLLRIEPMGWLYIKVKIDDCEEIIEKSIISDEVVERLTYKEGNKCYSKQEEIPFYEKQTRVALENCGHINAESIEEYLAVGGYNATAKALFDMTSEEIVKEISESYLRGRGGGGFPTGKKWEQVLKQTESEKYIVCNGDEGDPGAFMDRSMMEGNPHGVIEGMIIAGIATKAHHGYIYVRAEYPLAVKRLRIAINQAIEKGLLGENILNSGFDFDLHINQGAGAFVCGEGSALTASIEGSRGMPRVKPPRTVEQGLFGKPTVLNNVETFCNVPQIINKGAEWYKTMGTENNYGTKAFALTGNVNNTGLIEVPMGTTLRKVIFDIGGGVKDGEFKAVQIGGPSGGCLCLHAQHLDLPLDFDSLKKVGAMIGSGGLVVMNDKNCMVEMARFFMKFTQNESCGKCIPCREGTKRMLELLNEIVEGRGTLEHIDMLEELCETISDTALCGLGKSAAFPVRSTLKYFRDEYIAHVVDKKCPGGVCKALMSYEIDKEKCRGCSKCARMCPVQAISGEIKSPYTIDKTKCIKCGSCIEGCAFKAIKIV
;
A
#
# COMPACT_ATOMS: atom_id res chain seq x y z
N MET A 1 -7.00 -33.07 10.80
CA MET A 1 -7.33 -33.29 12.23
C MET A 1 -7.63 -31.95 12.88
N LYS A 2 -8.66 -31.85 13.74
CA LYS A 2 -8.88 -30.64 14.56
C LYS A 2 -7.86 -30.62 15.69
N ILE A 3 -7.17 -29.51 15.85
CA ILE A 3 -6.25 -29.20 16.94
C ILE A 3 -7.08 -28.72 18.12
N LYS A 4 -7.01 -29.44 19.23
CA LYS A 4 -7.87 -29.25 20.40
C LYS A 4 -7.13 -28.75 21.62
N THR A 5 -5.82 -28.86 21.68
CA THR A 5 -5.04 -28.38 22.83
C THR A 5 -3.76 -27.69 22.38
N ARG A 6 -3.13 -26.98 23.31
CA ARG A 6 -1.82 -26.36 23.08
C ARG A 6 -0.73 -27.39 22.77
N GLU A 7 -0.77 -28.56 23.41
CA GLU A 7 0.17 -29.65 23.16
C GLU A 7 0.01 -30.20 21.75
N GLU A 8 -1.23 -30.39 21.29
CA GLU A 8 -1.51 -30.79 19.91
C GLU A 8 -1.03 -29.73 18.91
N LEU A 9 -1.26 -28.44 19.20
CA LEU A 9 -0.76 -27.35 18.37
C LEU A 9 0.77 -27.40 18.26
N ASN A 10 1.47 -27.53 19.39
CA ASN A 10 2.93 -27.61 19.42
C ASN A 10 3.45 -28.83 18.64
N ALA A 11 2.80 -29.98 18.77
CA ALA A 11 3.15 -31.21 18.06
C ALA A 11 2.96 -31.08 16.54
N VAL A 12 1.81 -30.53 16.12
CA VAL A 12 1.48 -30.28 14.72
C VAL A 12 2.43 -29.25 14.10
N THR A 13 2.70 -28.15 14.80
CA THR A 13 3.69 -27.13 14.40
C THR A 13 5.07 -27.72 14.19
N SER A 14 5.55 -28.54 15.15
CA SER A 14 6.84 -29.22 15.04
C SER A 14 6.89 -30.19 13.85
N LYS A 15 5.79 -30.92 13.60
CA LYS A 15 5.67 -31.85 12.48
C LYS A 15 5.69 -31.14 11.13
N PHE A 16 4.90 -30.06 10.96
CA PHE A 16 4.93 -29.27 9.73
C PHE A 16 6.24 -28.54 9.51
N LYS A 17 6.89 -28.07 10.58
CA LYS A 17 8.24 -27.52 10.49
C LYS A 17 9.23 -28.54 9.94
N LEU A 18 9.26 -29.76 10.49
CA LEU A 18 10.09 -30.84 9.96
C LEU A 18 9.76 -31.19 8.51
N SER A 19 8.47 -31.19 8.14
CA SER A 19 8.06 -31.43 6.75
C SER A 19 8.52 -30.32 5.81
N LEU A 20 8.40 -29.06 6.23
CA LEU A 20 8.85 -27.90 5.46
C LEU A 20 10.36 -27.90 5.28
N ASP A 21 11.11 -28.18 6.35
CA ASP A 21 12.57 -28.29 6.36
C ASP A 21 13.06 -29.50 5.54
N SER A 22 12.23 -30.54 5.38
CA SER A 22 12.57 -31.71 4.57
C SER A 22 12.49 -31.46 3.06
N GLN A 23 11.77 -30.42 2.61
CA GLN A 23 11.69 -30.09 1.19
C GLN A 23 13.06 -29.62 0.70
N TYR A 24 13.76 -30.50 -0.03
CA TYR A 24 15.14 -30.30 -0.47
C TYR A 24 15.37 -28.94 -1.15
N LYS A 25 14.42 -28.50 -1.99
CA LYS A 25 14.38 -27.17 -2.61
C LYS A 25 12.95 -26.66 -2.70
N GLN A 26 12.74 -25.36 -2.49
CA GLN A 26 11.45 -24.72 -2.69
C GLN A 26 11.55 -23.61 -3.73
N ILE A 27 10.59 -23.58 -4.65
CA ILE A 27 10.37 -22.54 -5.64
C ILE A 27 9.15 -21.73 -5.21
N LEU A 28 9.39 -20.50 -4.77
CA LEU A 28 8.36 -19.55 -4.34
C LEU A 28 8.11 -18.55 -5.46
N VAL A 29 7.00 -18.74 -6.19
CA VAL A 29 6.58 -17.79 -7.24
C VAL A 29 5.67 -16.73 -6.63
N CYS A 30 6.02 -15.46 -6.78
CA CYS A 30 5.23 -14.36 -6.24
C CYS A 30 3.83 -14.32 -6.89
N ALA A 31 2.82 -14.65 -6.10
CA ALA A 31 1.42 -14.67 -6.51
C ALA A 31 0.62 -13.51 -5.89
N GLY A 32 1.27 -12.35 -5.70
CA GLY A 32 0.62 -11.09 -5.38
C GLY A 32 0.12 -10.38 -6.64
N THR A 33 -0.92 -9.56 -6.52
CA THR A 33 -1.63 -8.94 -7.67
C THR A 33 -0.73 -8.32 -8.74
N GLY A 34 0.34 -7.61 -8.36
CA GLY A 34 1.27 -7.00 -9.31
C GLY A 34 2.07 -8.00 -10.16
N CYS A 35 2.56 -9.09 -9.56
CA CYS A 35 3.26 -10.15 -10.30
C CYS A 35 2.29 -11.01 -11.11
N VAL A 36 1.07 -11.23 -10.60
CA VAL A 36 0.01 -11.93 -11.34
C VAL A 36 -0.31 -11.18 -12.63
N ALA A 37 -0.44 -9.85 -12.57
CA ALA A 37 -0.64 -9.02 -13.76
C ALA A 37 0.56 -9.09 -14.74
N GLY A 38 1.76 -9.41 -14.25
CA GLY A 38 2.96 -9.64 -15.05
C GLY A 38 3.13 -11.08 -15.57
N GLY A 39 2.15 -11.98 -15.35
CA GLY A 39 2.18 -13.36 -15.85
C GLY A 39 2.78 -14.39 -14.89
N SER A 40 2.90 -14.09 -13.58
CA SER A 40 3.54 -15.02 -12.63
C SER A 40 2.81 -16.36 -12.47
N LEU A 41 1.49 -16.42 -12.69
CA LEU A 41 0.74 -17.67 -12.63
C LEU A 41 1.03 -18.59 -13.84
N ASP A 42 1.32 -18.00 -15.01
CA ASP A 42 1.73 -18.77 -16.18
C ASP A 42 3.14 -19.34 -15.98
N ILE A 43 4.03 -18.56 -15.35
CA ILE A 43 5.37 -19.03 -14.93
C ILE A 43 5.25 -20.19 -13.95
N TYR A 44 4.41 -20.07 -12.92
CA TYR A 44 4.15 -21.15 -11.97
C TYR A 44 3.69 -22.43 -12.67
N LYS A 45 2.74 -22.31 -13.63
CA LYS A 45 2.25 -23.44 -14.39
C LYS A 45 3.35 -24.07 -15.26
N ARG A 46 4.15 -23.26 -15.96
CA ARG A 46 5.23 -23.79 -16.82
C ARG A 46 6.30 -24.50 -16.00
N LEU A 47 6.67 -23.97 -14.83
CA LEU A 47 7.59 -24.65 -13.92
C LEU A 47 7.06 -26.02 -13.50
N HIS A 48 5.78 -26.12 -13.16
CA HIS A 48 5.16 -27.40 -12.81
C HIS A 48 5.30 -28.42 -13.95
N GLU A 49 4.93 -28.02 -15.18
CA GLU A 49 5.02 -28.86 -16.37
C GLU A 49 6.45 -29.37 -16.60
N ILE A 50 7.46 -28.50 -16.51
CA ILE A 50 8.87 -28.90 -16.72
C ILE A 50 9.36 -29.88 -15.64
N ILE A 51 8.97 -29.66 -14.38
CA ILE A 51 9.36 -30.55 -13.28
C ILE A 51 8.78 -31.96 -13.51
N GLU A 52 7.52 -32.04 -13.95
CA GLU A 52 6.89 -33.31 -14.34
C GLU A 52 7.55 -33.94 -15.58
N GLU A 53 7.81 -33.16 -16.63
CA GLU A 53 8.47 -33.60 -17.87
C GLU A 53 9.87 -34.21 -17.60
N LYS A 54 10.62 -33.64 -16.65
CA LYS A 54 11.96 -34.13 -16.25
C LYS A 54 11.90 -35.27 -15.22
N GLY A 55 10.71 -35.74 -14.81
CA GLY A 55 10.54 -36.84 -13.87
C GLY A 55 10.98 -36.52 -12.44
N LEU A 56 11.07 -35.23 -12.09
CA LEU A 56 11.41 -34.77 -10.75
C LEU A 56 10.17 -34.81 -9.84
N LYS A 57 10.34 -35.13 -8.56
CA LYS A 57 9.21 -35.18 -7.63
C LYS A 57 8.86 -33.78 -7.15
N VAL A 58 7.59 -33.40 -7.24
CA VAL A 58 7.08 -32.07 -6.86
C VAL A 58 5.97 -32.17 -5.82
N THR A 59 5.91 -31.19 -4.93
CA THR A 59 4.80 -30.98 -4.00
C THR A 59 4.29 -29.55 -4.09
N LEU A 60 2.96 -29.39 -4.17
CA LEU A 60 2.30 -28.08 -4.28
C LEU A 60 1.76 -27.59 -2.93
N GLU A 61 1.56 -28.51 -1.99
CA GLU A 61 0.96 -28.27 -0.68
C GLU A 61 1.81 -28.97 0.39
N LEU A 62 1.99 -28.29 1.53
CA LEU A 62 2.67 -28.91 2.66
C LEU A 62 1.77 -29.98 3.29
N GLN A 63 2.32 -31.18 3.50
CA GLN A 63 1.61 -32.32 4.09
C GLN A 63 2.22 -32.62 5.46
N GLU A 64 1.49 -33.36 6.28
CA GLU A 64 1.96 -33.69 7.63
C GLU A 64 3.21 -34.57 7.62
N GLU A 65 3.34 -35.47 6.64
CA GLU A 65 4.52 -36.34 6.52
C GLU A 65 5.66 -35.59 5.83
N PRO A 66 6.94 -35.84 6.22
CA PRO A 66 8.08 -35.26 5.53
C PRO A 66 8.09 -35.64 4.06
N HIS A 67 8.35 -34.65 3.20
CA HIS A 67 8.33 -34.80 1.75
C HIS A 67 9.61 -35.46 1.19
N GLY A 68 10.67 -35.62 1.99
CA GLY A 68 11.95 -36.15 1.51
C GLY A 68 12.49 -35.32 0.33
N ASP A 69 12.97 -35.98 -0.73
CA ASP A 69 13.63 -35.30 -1.85
C ASP A 69 12.69 -34.55 -2.83
N MET A 70 11.45 -34.23 -2.43
CA MET A 70 10.51 -33.49 -3.30
C MET A 70 10.81 -31.99 -3.35
N ILE A 71 10.58 -31.40 -4.52
CA ILE A 71 10.68 -29.95 -4.75
C ILE A 71 9.34 -29.30 -4.37
N GLY A 72 9.36 -28.32 -3.46
CA GLY A 72 8.17 -27.54 -3.12
C GLY A 72 7.90 -26.44 -4.13
N LEU A 73 6.83 -26.50 -4.92
CA LEU A 73 6.45 -25.44 -5.86
C LEU A 73 5.24 -24.66 -5.35
N LYS A 74 5.47 -23.42 -4.91
CA LYS A 74 4.54 -22.65 -4.08
C LYS A 74 4.14 -21.32 -4.70
N LYS A 75 2.89 -20.93 -4.47
CA LYS A 75 2.36 -19.59 -4.73
C LYS A 75 2.54 -18.73 -3.47
N SER A 76 3.60 -17.95 -3.42
CA SER A 76 3.86 -17.11 -2.25
C SER A 76 3.00 -15.84 -2.25
N GLY A 77 2.97 -15.16 -1.10
CA GLY A 77 2.52 -13.78 -1.01
C GLY A 77 3.35 -12.79 -1.83
N CYS A 78 2.99 -11.50 -1.77
CA CYS A 78 3.74 -10.42 -2.41
C CYS A 78 5.16 -10.30 -1.80
N HIS A 79 6.21 -10.33 -2.62
CA HIS A 79 7.58 -10.13 -2.15
C HIS A 79 7.91 -8.64 -1.93
N GLY A 80 7.17 -7.75 -2.58
CA GLY A 80 7.26 -6.30 -2.40
C GLY A 80 8.06 -5.55 -3.45
N PHE A 81 9.04 -6.15 -4.14
CA PHE A 81 9.85 -5.43 -5.15
C PHE A 81 9.15 -5.37 -6.52
N CYS A 82 8.06 -4.61 -6.60
CA CYS A 82 7.14 -4.58 -7.75
C CYS A 82 7.81 -4.19 -9.08
N GLU A 83 8.75 -3.24 -9.09
CA GLU A 83 9.48 -2.82 -10.31
C GLU A 83 10.21 -3.98 -11.00
N MET A 84 10.61 -4.98 -10.21
CA MET A 84 11.40 -6.12 -10.65
C MET A 84 10.55 -7.39 -10.85
N GLY A 85 9.22 -7.30 -10.77
CA GLY A 85 8.33 -8.43 -11.01
C GLY A 85 8.26 -8.88 -12.49
N PRO A 86 7.82 -10.12 -12.76
CA PRO A 86 7.56 -11.23 -11.83
C PRO A 86 8.79 -11.70 -11.04
N LEU A 87 8.57 -12.07 -9.78
CA LEU A 87 9.61 -12.49 -8.83
C LEU A 87 9.50 -13.99 -8.52
N LEU A 88 10.64 -14.66 -8.43
CA LEU A 88 10.75 -16.07 -8.07
C LEU A 88 11.92 -16.24 -7.10
N ARG A 89 11.66 -16.89 -5.97
CA ARG A 89 12.66 -17.17 -4.93
C ARG A 89 12.94 -18.67 -4.83
N ILE A 90 14.21 -19.03 -4.64
CA ILE A 90 14.66 -20.41 -4.40
C ILE A 90 15.16 -20.53 -2.95
N GLU A 91 14.54 -21.41 -2.18
CA GLU A 91 14.98 -21.81 -0.84
C GLU A 91 15.64 -23.20 -0.86
N PRO A 92 16.62 -23.47 0.01
CA PRO A 92 17.14 -22.61 1.10
C PRO A 92 18.24 -21.61 0.68
N MET A 93 18.60 -21.56 -0.61
CA MET A 93 19.71 -20.73 -1.10
C MET A 93 19.48 -19.22 -0.94
N GLY A 94 18.21 -18.81 -0.80
CA GLY A 94 17.78 -17.41 -0.74
C GLY A 94 17.87 -16.70 -2.09
N TRP A 95 18.04 -17.42 -3.21
CA TRP A 95 18.21 -16.78 -4.52
C TRP A 95 16.93 -16.11 -4.99
N LEU A 96 17.03 -14.88 -5.47
CA LEU A 96 15.91 -14.14 -6.05
C LEU A 96 16.14 -13.88 -7.53
N TYR A 97 15.23 -14.37 -8.36
CA TYR A 97 15.16 -14.07 -9.77
C TYR A 97 14.12 -12.98 -10.05
N ILE A 98 14.55 -11.99 -10.83
CA ILE A 98 13.78 -10.80 -11.19
C ILE A 98 13.38 -10.83 -12.66
N LYS A 99 12.23 -10.20 -12.96
CA LYS A 99 11.67 -10.06 -14.32
C LYS A 99 11.61 -11.39 -15.08
N VAL A 100 11.29 -12.46 -14.34
CA VAL A 100 11.24 -13.83 -14.87
C VAL A 100 10.16 -13.91 -15.94
N LYS A 101 10.47 -14.61 -17.03
CA LYS A 101 9.56 -14.91 -18.13
C LYS A 101 9.36 -16.42 -18.26
N ILE A 102 8.35 -16.81 -19.03
CA ILE A 102 8.05 -18.22 -19.31
C ILE A 102 9.27 -18.93 -19.92
N ASP A 103 9.96 -18.28 -20.85
CA ASP A 103 11.15 -18.83 -21.53
C ASP A 103 12.35 -19.06 -20.59
N ASP A 104 12.34 -18.46 -19.40
CA ASP A 104 13.41 -18.63 -18.40
C ASP A 104 13.21 -19.90 -17.55
N CYS A 105 12.01 -20.50 -17.56
CA CYS A 105 11.67 -21.59 -16.65
C CYS A 105 12.56 -22.83 -16.85
N GLU A 106 12.88 -23.17 -18.09
CA GLU A 106 13.73 -24.32 -18.41
C GLU A 106 15.13 -24.16 -17.80
N GLU A 107 15.74 -22.99 -18.03
CA GLU A 107 17.07 -22.68 -17.50
C GLU A 107 17.08 -22.66 -15.96
N ILE A 108 16.02 -22.14 -15.33
CA ILE A 108 15.90 -22.14 -13.86
C ILE A 108 15.84 -23.56 -13.31
N ILE A 109 15.06 -24.45 -13.92
CA ILE A 109 15.01 -25.85 -13.47
C ILE A 109 16.36 -26.54 -13.68
N GLU A 110 16.98 -26.39 -14.85
CA GLU A 110 18.24 -27.04 -15.16
C GLU A 110 19.38 -26.54 -14.26
N LYS A 111 19.59 -25.23 -14.18
CA LYS A 111 20.71 -24.69 -13.41
C LYS A 111 20.43 -24.72 -11.92
N SER A 112 19.31 -24.16 -11.47
CA SER A 112 19.10 -23.90 -10.05
C SER A 112 18.56 -25.10 -9.30
N ILE A 113 17.67 -25.87 -9.92
CA ILE A 113 17.06 -27.03 -9.27
C ILE A 113 17.87 -28.30 -9.47
N ILE A 114 18.43 -28.55 -10.65
CA ILE A 114 19.21 -29.77 -10.92
C ILE A 114 20.69 -29.57 -10.62
N SER A 115 21.30 -28.45 -11.04
CA SER A 115 22.76 -28.25 -10.96
C SER A 115 23.26 -27.42 -9.77
N ASP A 116 22.38 -26.88 -8.92
CA ASP A 116 22.76 -25.97 -7.81
C ASP A 116 23.54 -24.72 -8.28
N GLU A 117 23.20 -24.22 -9.47
CA GLU A 117 23.80 -23.04 -10.07
C GLU A 117 22.82 -21.87 -10.16
N VAL A 118 23.32 -20.67 -9.85
CA VAL A 118 22.55 -19.43 -9.95
C VAL A 118 22.45 -18.97 -11.41
N VAL A 119 21.26 -18.58 -11.85
CA VAL A 119 21.08 -17.93 -13.16
C VAL A 119 21.45 -16.44 -13.06
N GLU A 120 22.75 -16.10 -13.18
CA GLU A 120 23.29 -14.74 -12.97
C GLU A 120 22.69 -13.64 -13.87
N ARG A 121 22.05 -13.99 -14.99
CA ARG A 121 21.36 -13.00 -15.84
C ARG A 121 20.03 -12.55 -15.24
N LEU A 122 19.43 -13.35 -14.36
CA LEU A 122 18.14 -13.10 -13.71
C LEU A 122 18.28 -12.51 -12.30
N THR A 123 19.50 -12.31 -11.82
CA THR A 123 19.77 -11.71 -10.50
C THR A 123 19.75 -10.17 -10.58
N TYR A 124 19.52 -9.52 -9.44
CA TYR A 124 19.54 -8.06 -9.36
C TYR A 124 20.96 -7.50 -9.54
N LYS A 125 21.09 -6.42 -10.31
CA LYS A 125 22.37 -5.77 -10.59
C LYS A 125 22.27 -4.27 -10.31
N GLU A 126 23.23 -3.76 -9.56
CA GLU A 126 23.40 -2.34 -9.29
C GLU A 126 24.85 -1.93 -9.51
N GLY A 127 25.09 -1.12 -10.54
CA GLY A 127 26.44 -0.83 -11.02
C GLY A 127 27.18 -2.11 -11.41
N ASN A 128 28.33 -2.35 -10.79
CA ASN A 128 29.16 -3.55 -11.02
C ASN A 128 28.85 -4.71 -10.06
N LYS A 129 27.92 -4.54 -9.11
CA LYS A 129 27.57 -5.57 -8.13
C LYS A 129 26.39 -6.40 -8.61
N CYS A 130 26.51 -7.71 -8.42
CA CYS A 130 25.48 -8.70 -8.70
C CYS A 130 25.00 -9.28 -7.37
N TYR A 131 23.69 -9.31 -7.16
CA TYR A 131 23.06 -9.76 -5.92
C TYR A 131 22.20 -10.98 -6.23
N SER A 132 22.69 -12.16 -5.86
CA SER A 132 21.95 -13.40 -6.05
C SER A 132 20.91 -13.62 -4.95
N LYS A 133 21.21 -13.22 -3.71
CA LYS A 133 20.32 -13.44 -2.56
C LYS A 133 19.40 -12.26 -2.30
N GLN A 134 18.14 -12.54 -1.95
CA GLN A 134 17.14 -11.50 -1.67
C GLN A 134 17.61 -10.55 -0.56
N GLU A 135 18.13 -11.10 0.53
CA GLU A 135 18.47 -10.37 1.75
C GLU A 135 19.65 -9.40 1.54
N GLU A 136 20.48 -9.63 0.53
CA GLU A 136 21.63 -8.79 0.18
C GLU A 136 21.26 -7.64 -0.76
N ILE A 137 20.10 -7.70 -1.42
CA ILE A 137 19.66 -6.65 -2.33
C ILE A 137 19.32 -5.40 -1.51
N PRO A 138 19.85 -4.21 -1.86
CA PRO A 138 19.64 -2.98 -1.07
C PRO A 138 18.18 -2.63 -0.78
N PHE A 139 17.28 -3.02 -1.69
CA PHE A 139 15.83 -2.86 -1.50
C PHE A 139 15.31 -3.61 -0.27
N TYR A 140 15.82 -4.82 0.02
CA TYR A 140 15.38 -5.66 1.14
C TYR A 140 16.27 -5.50 2.38
N GLU A 141 17.60 -5.43 2.19
CA GLU A 141 18.59 -5.33 3.28
C GLU A 141 18.27 -4.18 4.25
N LYS A 142 17.77 -3.06 3.71
CA LYS A 142 17.48 -1.84 4.47
C LYS A 142 16.07 -1.81 5.07
N GLN A 143 15.31 -2.89 4.98
CA GLN A 143 13.97 -3.01 5.56
C GLN A 143 14.00 -3.72 6.91
N THR A 144 12.99 -3.48 7.73
CA THR A 144 12.71 -4.24 8.95
C THR A 144 11.29 -4.75 8.84
N ARG A 145 11.13 -6.01 8.42
CA ARG A 145 9.82 -6.62 8.16
C ARG A 145 9.28 -7.30 9.40
N VAL A 146 8.18 -6.76 9.95
CA VAL A 146 7.43 -7.32 11.07
C VAL A 146 6.05 -7.73 10.59
N ALA A 147 5.27 -6.79 10.06
CA ALA A 147 3.94 -7.07 9.51
C ALA A 147 4.01 -7.88 8.21
N LEU A 148 5.12 -7.75 7.46
CA LEU A 148 5.36 -8.46 6.21
C LEU A 148 6.33 -9.65 6.35
N GLU A 149 6.73 -10.04 7.56
CA GLU A 149 7.76 -11.07 7.82
C GLU A 149 7.58 -12.34 6.98
N ASN A 150 6.34 -12.86 6.89
CA ASN A 150 6.03 -14.08 6.15
C ASN A 150 5.68 -13.84 4.67
N CYS A 151 5.47 -12.60 4.25
CA CYS A 151 5.07 -12.29 2.88
C CYS A 151 6.21 -12.58 1.90
N GLY A 152 5.98 -13.55 1.02
CA GLY A 152 6.97 -14.02 0.05
C GLY A 152 7.82 -15.20 0.50
N HIS A 153 7.66 -15.65 1.75
CA HIS A 153 8.43 -16.75 2.34
C HIS A 153 7.61 -18.03 2.52
N ILE A 154 6.28 -17.92 2.60
CA ILE A 154 5.35 -19.05 2.72
C ILE A 154 4.32 -19.06 1.58
N ASN A 155 3.71 -20.22 1.35
CA ASN A 155 2.50 -20.31 0.54
C ASN A 155 1.34 -19.54 1.20
N ALA A 156 0.80 -18.57 0.48
CA ALA A 156 -0.22 -17.66 1.00
C ALA A 156 -1.60 -18.32 1.25
N GLU A 157 -1.79 -19.54 0.74
CA GLU A 157 -3.04 -20.31 0.85
C GLU A 157 -2.89 -21.55 1.77
N SER A 158 -1.79 -21.66 2.52
CA SER A 158 -1.48 -22.82 3.37
C SER A 158 -1.46 -22.47 4.86
N ILE A 159 -2.40 -23.04 5.62
CA ILE A 159 -2.36 -22.96 7.08
C ILE A 159 -1.20 -23.78 7.65
N GLU A 160 -0.85 -24.88 7.01
CA GLU A 160 0.26 -25.77 7.41
C GLU A 160 1.59 -25.05 7.39
N GLU A 161 1.88 -24.26 6.34
CA GLU A 161 3.09 -23.45 6.29
C GLU A 161 3.06 -22.31 7.31
N TYR A 162 1.90 -21.70 7.56
CA TYR A 162 1.77 -20.70 8.63
C TYR A 162 2.05 -21.30 10.02
N LEU A 163 1.55 -22.52 10.29
CA LEU A 163 1.85 -23.27 11.51
C LEU A 163 3.34 -23.62 11.60
N ALA A 164 3.96 -24.08 10.51
CA ALA A 164 5.38 -24.43 10.45
C ALA A 164 6.30 -23.28 10.86
N VAL A 165 5.94 -22.04 10.52
CA VAL A 165 6.67 -20.82 10.92
C VAL A 165 6.24 -20.25 12.28
N GLY A 166 5.44 -20.99 13.05
CA GLY A 166 5.03 -20.64 14.41
C GLY A 166 3.73 -19.84 14.53
N GLY A 167 2.90 -19.84 13.49
CA GLY A 167 1.56 -19.24 13.53
C GLY A 167 0.67 -19.84 14.61
N TYR A 168 -0.26 -19.03 15.15
CA TYR A 168 -1.16 -19.34 16.26
C TYR A 168 -0.50 -19.57 17.63
N ASN A 169 0.83 -19.54 17.74
CA ASN A 169 1.51 -19.57 19.03
C ASN A 169 1.14 -18.37 19.91
N ALA A 170 0.92 -17.19 19.31
CA ALA A 170 0.50 -16.01 20.07
C ALA A 170 -0.94 -16.15 20.56
N THR A 171 -1.82 -16.79 19.76
CA THR A 171 -3.18 -17.13 20.21
C THR A 171 -3.14 -18.10 21.40
N ALA A 172 -2.34 -19.16 21.33
CA ALA A 172 -2.21 -20.08 22.46
C ALA A 172 -1.67 -19.39 23.72
N LYS A 173 -0.66 -18.53 23.58
CA LYS A 173 -0.14 -17.73 24.70
C LYS A 173 -1.22 -16.79 25.26
N ALA A 174 -1.98 -16.11 24.41
CA ALA A 174 -3.06 -15.22 24.83
C ALA A 174 -4.21 -15.96 25.54
N LEU A 175 -4.51 -17.20 25.15
CA LEU A 175 -5.57 -18.01 25.76
C LEU A 175 -5.19 -18.59 27.13
N PHE A 176 -3.94 -19.06 27.28
CA PHE A 176 -3.55 -19.88 28.43
C PHE A 176 -2.57 -19.20 29.39
N ASP A 177 -1.79 -18.23 28.93
CA ASP A 177 -0.70 -17.63 29.71
C ASP A 177 -0.98 -16.17 30.09
N MET A 178 -2.06 -15.57 29.58
CA MET A 178 -2.38 -14.15 29.77
C MET A 178 -3.87 -13.94 30.06
N THR A 179 -4.16 -12.98 30.93
CA THR A 179 -5.50 -12.42 31.12
C THR A 179 -5.80 -11.35 30.07
N SER A 180 -7.09 -11.02 29.88
CA SER A 180 -7.51 -9.92 28.99
C SER A 180 -6.80 -8.60 29.34
N GLU A 181 -6.66 -8.31 30.63
CA GLU A 181 -6.00 -7.12 31.16
C GLU A 181 -4.49 -7.12 30.86
N GLU A 182 -3.81 -8.26 30.97
CA GLU A 182 -2.39 -8.40 30.62
C GLU A 182 -2.16 -8.23 29.12
N ILE A 183 -3.04 -8.76 28.26
CA ILE A 183 -2.94 -8.56 26.80
C ILE A 183 -3.09 -7.07 26.46
N VAL A 184 -4.10 -6.40 27.03
CA VAL A 184 -4.30 -4.96 26.84
C VAL A 184 -3.11 -4.15 27.34
N LYS A 185 -2.53 -4.54 28.49
CA LYS A 185 -1.34 -3.92 29.05
C LYS A 185 -0.13 -4.09 28.13
N GLU A 186 0.16 -5.30 27.67
CA GLU A 186 1.27 -5.60 26.75
C GLU A 186 1.17 -4.76 25.46
N ILE A 187 -0.03 -4.68 24.86
CA ILE A 187 -0.27 -3.87 23.66
C ILE A 187 -0.20 -2.36 23.94
N SER A 188 -0.48 -1.94 25.17
CA SER A 188 -0.30 -0.54 25.59
C SER A 188 1.18 -0.21 25.81
N GLU A 189 1.92 -1.10 26.45
CA GLU A 189 3.35 -0.95 26.75
C GLU A 189 4.24 -1.07 25.51
N SER A 190 3.76 -1.71 24.45
CA SER A 190 4.40 -1.69 23.13
C SER A 190 4.23 -0.37 22.40
N TYR A 191 3.33 0.51 22.87
CA TYR A 191 2.98 1.77 22.21
C TYR A 191 2.50 1.59 20.77
N LEU A 192 1.91 0.43 20.43
CA LEU A 192 1.34 0.21 19.11
C LEU A 192 0.27 1.28 18.81
N ARG A 193 0.50 2.06 17.75
CA ARG A 193 -0.45 3.06 17.25
C ARG A 193 -1.16 2.50 16.01
N GLY A 194 -2.44 2.81 15.86
CA GLY A 194 -3.24 2.34 14.73
C GLY A 194 -2.64 2.76 13.38
N ARG A 195 -2.35 1.77 12.53
CA ARG A 195 -1.60 1.92 11.27
C ARG A 195 -2.43 2.43 10.08
N GLY A 196 -3.75 2.56 10.24
CA GLY A 196 -4.65 3.14 9.23
C GLY A 196 -4.65 4.68 9.13
N GLY A 197 -3.63 5.36 9.67
CA GLY A 197 -3.41 6.80 9.46
C GLY A 197 -3.50 7.69 10.69
N GLY A 198 -4.57 7.60 11.48
CA GLY A 198 -4.79 8.51 12.62
C GLY A 198 -3.85 8.30 13.82
N GLY A 199 -3.13 7.17 13.87
CA GLY A 199 -2.14 6.89 14.92
C GLY A 199 -2.71 6.88 16.34
N PHE A 200 -3.98 6.51 16.53
CA PHE A 200 -4.54 6.39 17.88
C PHE A 200 -3.93 5.18 18.62
N PRO A 201 -3.56 5.28 19.91
CA PRO A 201 -2.97 4.17 20.66
C PRO A 201 -3.91 2.96 20.70
N THR A 202 -3.44 1.81 20.21
CA THR A 202 -4.23 0.57 20.08
C THR A 202 -4.59 0.01 21.45
N GLY A 203 -3.64 -0.07 22.37
CA GLY A 203 -3.89 -0.57 23.73
C GLY A 203 -4.97 0.23 24.47
N LYS A 204 -4.92 1.57 24.39
CA LYS A 204 -5.97 2.45 24.94
C LYS A 204 -7.36 2.19 24.32
N LYS A 205 -7.42 1.90 23.02
CA LYS A 205 -8.68 1.58 22.33
C LYS A 205 -9.26 0.27 22.87
N TRP A 206 -8.41 -0.74 23.03
CA TRP A 206 -8.83 -2.05 23.55
C TRP A 206 -9.25 -1.96 25.01
N GLU A 207 -8.50 -1.21 25.82
CA GLU A 207 -8.85 -0.92 27.21
C GLU A 207 -10.24 -0.28 27.33
N GLN A 208 -10.57 0.68 26.45
CA GLN A 208 -11.88 1.33 26.44
C GLN A 208 -13.02 0.37 26.13
N VAL A 209 -12.81 -0.60 25.23
CA VAL A 209 -13.81 -1.63 24.90
C VAL A 209 -13.91 -2.68 25.99
N LEU A 210 -12.78 -3.11 26.57
CA LEU A 210 -12.74 -4.07 27.67
C LEU A 210 -13.53 -3.55 28.88
N LYS A 211 -13.41 -2.25 29.20
CA LYS A 211 -14.12 -1.60 30.31
C LYS A 211 -15.65 -1.46 30.12
N GLN A 212 -16.18 -1.65 28.90
CA GLN A 212 -17.62 -1.58 28.69
C GLN A 212 -18.34 -2.75 29.37
N THR A 213 -19.51 -2.45 29.94
CA THR A 213 -20.34 -3.40 30.69
C THR A 213 -21.15 -4.35 29.80
N GLU A 214 -21.40 -3.97 28.55
CA GLU A 214 -22.05 -4.85 27.57
C GLU A 214 -21.26 -6.15 27.40
N SER A 215 -21.96 -7.28 27.46
CA SER A 215 -21.38 -8.60 27.20
C SER A 215 -21.03 -8.81 25.74
N GLU A 216 -21.89 -8.30 24.84
CA GLU A 216 -21.72 -8.44 23.41
C GLU A 216 -20.84 -7.32 22.86
N LYS A 217 -19.72 -7.71 22.24
CA LYS A 217 -18.67 -6.82 21.71
C LYS A 217 -18.18 -7.35 20.38
N TYR A 218 -17.63 -6.45 19.56
CA TYR A 218 -17.19 -6.79 18.20
C TYR A 218 -15.76 -6.37 17.91
N ILE A 219 -15.08 -7.18 17.10
CA ILE A 219 -13.80 -6.83 16.47
C ILE A 219 -14.03 -6.54 15.00
N VAL A 220 -13.53 -5.41 14.52
CA VAL A 220 -13.66 -5.00 13.11
C VAL A 220 -12.28 -4.70 12.54
N CYS A 221 -11.94 -5.40 11.47
CA CYS A 221 -10.76 -5.17 10.66
C CYS A 221 -11.12 -4.36 9.43
N ASN A 222 -10.51 -3.18 9.33
CA ASN A 222 -10.65 -2.26 8.20
C ASN A 222 -9.57 -2.54 7.16
N GLY A 223 -9.95 -3.25 6.09
CA GLY A 223 -9.18 -3.48 4.88
C GLY A 223 -9.77 -2.79 3.65
N ASP A 224 -10.38 -1.61 3.82
CA ASP A 224 -10.92 -0.83 2.70
C ASP A 224 -9.82 -0.22 1.82
N GLU A 225 -8.66 0.16 2.40
CA GLU A 225 -7.45 0.68 1.72
C GLU A 225 -7.73 1.38 0.37
N GLY A 226 -8.62 2.39 0.40
CA GLY A 226 -9.08 3.06 -0.81
C GLY A 226 -8.13 4.14 -1.34
N ASP A 227 -7.01 4.39 -0.65
CA ASP A 227 -6.02 5.39 -1.06
C ASP A 227 -5.31 4.94 -2.38
N PRO A 228 -5.34 5.76 -3.45
CA PRO A 228 -4.54 5.53 -4.65
C PRO A 228 -3.06 5.39 -4.32
N GLY A 229 -2.45 4.33 -4.85
CA GLY A 229 -1.04 4.02 -4.60
C GLY A 229 -0.77 3.28 -3.29
N ALA A 230 -1.76 3.03 -2.44
CA ALA A 230 -1.64 2.16 -1.27
C ALA A 230 -2.04 0.71 -1.60
N PHE A 231 -1.26 -0.25 -1.11
CA PHE A 231 -1.52 -1.69 -1.28
C PHE A 231 -0.85 -2.55 -0.19
N MET A 232 -0.56 -1.97 0.98
CA MET A 232 0.08 -2.60 2.12
C MET A 232 -0.88 -3.61 2.76
N ASP A 233 -2.10 -3.15 3.09
CA ASP A 233 -3.15 -3.99 3.68
C ASP A 233 -3.54 -5.11 2.71
N ARG A 234 -3.69 -4.77 1.42
CA ARG A 234 -3.88 -5.77 0.36
C ARG A 234 -2.80 -6.84 0.40
N SER A 235 -1.54 -6.45 0.46
CA SER A 235 -0.41 -7.38 0.42
C SER A 235 -0.39 -8.29 1.65
N MET A 236 -0.82 -7.81 2.81
CA MET A 236 -0.94 -8.62 4.03
C MET A 236 -2.12 -9.60 3.94
N MET A 237 -3.30 -9.15 3.51
CA MET A 237 -4.46 -10.02 3.35
C MET A 237 -4.26 -11.07 2.24
N GLU A 238 -3.56 -10.70 1.16
CA GLU A 238 -3.21 -11.63 0.08
C GLU A 238 -2.04 -12.54 0.46
N GLY A 239 -1.04 -12.05 1.20
CA GLY A 239 0.22 -12.77 1.40
C GLY A 239 0.32 -13.55 2.70
N ASN A 240 -0.36 -13.11 3.75
CA ASN A 240 -0.39 -13.75 5.06
C ASN A 240 -1.76 -13.52 5.74
N PRO A 241 -2.86 -14.06 5.17
CA PRO A 241 -4.21 -13.88 5.72
C PRO A 241 -4.34 -14.40 7.15
N HIS A 242 -3.65 -15.48 7.52
CA HIS A 242 -3.68 -16.03 8.87
C HIS A 242 -3.08 -15.08 9.92
N GLY A 243 -2.06 -14.29 9.59
CA GLY A 243 -1.54 -13.26 10.49
C GLY A 243 -2.57 -12.19 10.85
N VAL A 244 -3.46 -11.84 9.92
CA VAL A 244 -4.59 -10.92 10.18
C VAL A 244 -5.60 -11.58 11.11
N ILE A 245 -5.99 -12.82 10.82
CA ILE A 245 -6.97 -13.60 11.61
C ILE A 245 -6.46 -13.80 13.04
N GLU A 246 -5.19 -14.19 13.21
CA GLU A 246 -4.57 -14.41 14.52
C GLU A 246 -4.58 -13.12 15.36
N GLY A 247 -4.23 -11.98 14.76
CA GLY A 247 -4.30 -10.68 15.44
C GLY A 247 -5.73 -10.31 15.87
N MET A 248 -6.74 -10.68 15.08
CA MET A 248 -8.15 -10.45 15.43
C MET A 248 -8.63 -11.37 16.55
N ILE A 249 -8.24 -12.64 16.57
CA ILE A 249 -8.54 -13.57 17.67
C ILE A 249 -7.98 -13.04 18.98
N ILE A 250 -6.71 -12.61 18.98
CA ILE A 250 -6.06 -12.03 20.16
C ILE A 250 -6.80 -10.78 20.65
N ALA A 251 -7.26 -9.91 19.74
CA ALA A 251 -8.07 -8.75 20.11
C ALA A 251 -9.44 -9.16 20.69
N GLY A 252 -10.03 -10.24 20.17
CA GLY A 252 -11.23 -10.88 20.71
C GLY A 252 -11.03 -11.32 22.16
N ILE A 253 -9.94 -12.06 22.44
CA ILE A 253 -9.57 -12.51 23.78
C ILE A 253 -9.32 -11.31 24.71
N ALA A 254 -8.58 -10.32 24.24
CA ALA A 254 -8.23 -9.12 25.01
C ALA A 254 -9.45 -8.29 25.42
N THR A 255 -10.52 -8.32 24.62
CA THR A 255 -11.71 -7.48 24.86
C THR A 255 -12.97 -8.26 25.21
N LYS A 256 -12.88 -9.60 25.25
CA LYS A 256 -14.00 -10.53 25.47
C LYS A 256 -15.08 -10.41 24.38
N ALA A 257 -14.62 -10.24 23.13
CA ALA A 257 -15.48 -10.19 21.95
C ALA A 257 -15.44 -11.54 21.23
N HIS A 258 -16.62 -12.08 20.91
CA HIS A 258 -16.79 -13.39 20.26
C HIS A 258 -17.09 -13.30 18.76
N HIS A 259 -17.27 -12.08 18.23
CA HIS A 259 -17.60 -11.85 16.83
C HIS A 259 -16.67 -10.85 16.17
N GLY A 260 -16.20 -11.21 14.98
CA GLY A 260 -15.29 -10.45 14.16
C GLY A 260 -15.83 -10.18 12.75
N TYR A 261 -15.51 -9.02 12.19
CA TYR A 261 -15.78 -8.67 10.80
C TYR A 261 -14.52 -8.16 10.11
N ILE A 262 -14.18 -8.72 8.96
CA ILE A 262 -13.18 -8.15 8.05
C ILE A 262 -13.92 -7.43 6.94
N TYR A 263 -13.79 -6.11 6.90
CA TYR A 263 -14.30 -5.31 5.81
C TYR A 263 -13.23 -5.21 4.72
N VAL A 264 -13.51 -5.75 3.54
CA VAL A 264 -12.58 -5.74 2.40
C VAL A 264 -13.24 -5.04 1.23
N ARG A 265 -12.55 -4.08 0.61
CA ARG A 265 -13.09 -3.37 -0.55
C ARG A 265 -13.41 -4.31 -1.72
N ALA A 266 -14.32 -3.89 -2.60
CA ALA A 266 -14.77 -4.69 -3.73
C ALA A 266 -13.64 -5.04 -4.71
N GLU A 267 -12.66 -4.13 -4.83
CA GLU A 267 -11.58 -4.17 -5.81
C GLU A 267 -10.44 -5.13 -5.45
N TYR A 268 -10.50 -5.78 -4.28
CA TYR A 268 -9.52 -6.80 -3.84
C TYR A 268 -10.12 -8.22 -3.84
N PRO A 269 -10.54 -8.77 -4.99
CA PRO A 269 -11.16 -10.11 -5.04
C PRO A 269 -10.21 -11.23 -4.62
N LEU A 270 -8.90 -11.07 -4.87
CA LEU A 270 -7.89 -12.06 -4.45
C LEU A 270 -7.75 -12.10 -2.92
N ALA A 271 -7.73 -10.94 -2.25
CA ALA A 271 -7.71 -10.86 -0.79
C ALA A 271 -8.95 -11.54 -0.18
N VAL A 272 -10.15 -11.25 -0.72
CA VAL A 272 -11.40 -11.91 -0.28
C VAL A 272 -11.31 -13.42 -0.44
N LYS A 273 -10.83 -13.90 -1.60
CA LYS A 273 -10.67 -15.34 -1.86
C LYS A 273 -9.73 -16.00 -0.85
N ARG A 274 -8.54 -15.43 -0.62
CA ARG A 274 -7.55 -16.00 0.30
C ARG A 274 -7.96 -15.93 1.76
N LEU A 275 -8.61 -14.84 2.18
CA LEU A 275 -9.20 -14.75 3.51
C LEU A 275 -10.29 -15.80 3.74
N ARG A 276 -11.15 -16.08 2.75
CA ARG A 276 -12.15 -17.17 2.86
C ARG A 276 -11.49 -18.54 3.04
N ILE A 277 -10.45 -18.82 2.25
CA ILE A 277 -9.67 -20.06 2.38
C ILE A 277 -9.07 -20.16 3.80
N ALA A 278 -8.42 -19.10 4.27
CA ALA A 278 -7.79 -19.05 5.58
C ALA A 278 -8.78 -19.20 6.74
N ILE A 279 -9.96 -18.56 6.66
CA ILE A 279 -11.03 -18.71 7.66
C ILE A 279 -11.51 -20.17 7.71
N ASN A 280 -11.79 -20.78 6.55
CA ASN A 280 -12.24 -22.17 6.49
C ASN A 280 -11.19 -23.13 7.04
N GLN A 281 -9.93 -22.97 6.65
CA GLN A 281 -8.81 -23.76 7.17
C GLN A 281 -8.67 -23.63 8.69
N ALA A 282 -8.78 -22.41 9.23
CA ALA A 282 -8.70 -22.19 10.67
C ALA A 282 -9.85 -22.88 11.43
N ILE A 283 -11.09 -22.83 10.90
CA ILE A 283 -12.25 -23.54 11.46
C ILE A 283 -12.04 -25.07 11.40
N GLU A 284 -11.59 -25.58 10.25
CA GLU A 284 -11.34 -27.01 10.05
C GLU A 284 -10.24 -27.55 10.96
N LYS A 285 -9.23 -26.73 11.28
CA LYS A 285 -8.17 -27.07 12.24
C LYS A 285 -8.54 -26.77 13.69
N GLY A 286 -9.69 -26.18 13.99
CA GLY A 286 -10.10 -25.86 15.38
C GLY A 286 -9.36 -24.64 15.99
N LEU A 287 -8.83 -23.77 15.14
CA LEU A 287 -8.11 -22.54 15.52
C LEU A 287 -8.98 -21.28 15.38
N LEU A 288 -10.23 -21.44 14.94
CA LEU A 288 -11.27 -20.41 14.82
C LEU A 288 -12.65 -21.07 14.99
N GLY A 289 -13.65 -20.31 15.40
CA GLY A 289 -15.01 -20.80 15.69
C GLY A 289 -15.15 -21.18 17.17
N GLU A 290 -15.88 -22.27 17.43
CA GLU A 290 -16.19 -22.73 18.79
C GLU A 290 -15.00 -23.38 19.49
N ASN A 291 -14.85 -23.03 20.77
CA ASN A 291 -13.98 -23.61 21.77
C ASN A 291 -12.53 -23.78 21.28
N ILE A 292 -11.93 -22.67 20.86
CA ILE A 292 -10.59 -22.63 20.27
C ILE A 292 -9.59 -23.26 21.24
N LEU A 293 -8.89 -24.31 20.79
CA LEU A 293 -7.95 -25.09 21.62
C LEU A 293 -8.56 -25.60 22.94
N ASN A 294 -9.86 -25.91 22.98
CA ASN A 294 -10.60 -26.30 24.18
C ASN A 294 -10.49 -25.31 25.35
N SER A 295 -10.23 -24.03 25.06
CA SER A 295 -10.04 -22.98 26.08
C SER A 295 -11.33 -22.48 26.73
N GLY A 296 -12.49 -22.80 26.15
CA GLY A 296 -13.78 -22.21 26.47
C GLY A 296 -14.04 -20.85 25.80
N PHE A 297 -13.13 -20.40 24.92
CA PHE A 297 -13.29 -19.16 24.16
C PHE A 297 -13.69 -19.45 22.71
N ASP A 298 -14.72 -18.76 22.24
CA ASP A 298 -15.25 -18.83 20.88
C ASP A 298 -14.93 -17.55 20.11
N PHE A 299 -14.64 -17.66 18.82
CA PHE A 299 -14.52 -16.48 17.95
C PHE A 299 -14.97 -16.76 16.52
N ASP A 300 -16.07 -16.12 16.13
CA ASP A 300 -16.62 -16.20 14.78
C ASP A 300 -16.16 -15.02 13.92
N LEU A 301 -15.84 -15.28 12.65
CA LEU A 301 -15.29 -14.27 11.77
C LEU A 301 -16.02 -14.25 10.43
N HIS A 302 -16.49 -13.06 10.05
CA HIS A 302 -17.20 -12.82 8.79
C HIS A 302 -16.42 -11.87 7.88
N ILE A 303 -16.52 -12.09 6.57
CA ILE A 303 -15.99 -11.15 5.57
C ILE A 303 -17.16 -10.35 5.02
N ASN A 304 -17.08 -9.02 5.15
CA ASN A 304 -18.00 -8.10 4.52
C ASN A 304 -17.31 -7.42 3.33
N GLN A 305 -17.77 -7.72 2.12
CA GLN A 305 -17.22 -7.09 0.92
C GLN A 305 -17.87 -5.72 0.72
N GLY A 306 -17.05 -4.68 0.58
CA GLY A 306 -17.50 -3.33 0.30
C GLY A 306 -18.12 -3.18 -1.10
N ALA A 307 -18.61 -1.98 -1.39
CA ALA A 307 -19.29 -1.65 -2.65
C ALA A 307 -18.63 -0.49 -3.42
N GLY A 308 -17.31 -0.32 -3.26
CA GLY A 308 -16.50 0.65 -4.03
C GLY A 308 -16.64 2.11 -3.58
N ALA A 309 -16.75 2.37 -2.28
CA ALA A 309 -16.87 3.73 -1.74
C ALA A 309 -15.72 4.03 -0.76
N PHE A 310 -14.81 4.94 -1.13
CA PHE A 310 -13.63 5.30 -0.33
C PHE A 310 -13.97 5.80 1.08
N VAL A 311 -15.11 6.48 1.23
CA VAL A 311 -15.57 6.95 2.54
C VAL A 311 -15.81 5.82 3.55
N CYS A 312 -16.03 4.58 3.09
CA CYS A 312 -16.17 3.41 3.95
C CYS A 312 -14.86 3.02 4.65
N GLY A 313 -13.72 3.61 4.29
CA GLY A 313 -12.51 3.56 5.10
C GLY A 313 -12.62 4.34 6.42
N GLU A 314 -13.57 5.27 6.56
CA GLU A 314 -13.85 5.94 7.83
C GLU A 314 -14.59 4.99 8.78
N GLY A 315 -14.11 4.88 10.03
CA GLY A 315 -14.54 3.81 10.93
C GLY A 315 -16.05 3.70 11.19
N SER A 316 -16.81 4.82 11.25
CA SER A 316 -18.25 4.77 11.47
C SER A 316 -19.07 4.60 10.18
N ALA A 317 -18.54 5.08 9.05
CA ALA A 317 -19.08 4.76 7.73
C ALA A 317 -18.92 3.26 7.42
N LEU A 318 -17.78 2.68 7.81
CA LEU A 318 -17.49 1.26 7.70
C LEU A 318 -18.51 0.42 8.46
N THR A 319 -18.76 0.73 9.74
CA THR A 319 -19.76 0.00 10.54
C THR A 319 -21.17 0.14 9.97
N ALA A 320 -21.53 1.33 9.46
CA ALA A 320 -22.82 1.52 8.79
C ALA A 320 -22.95 0.68 7.51
N SER A 321 -21.86 0.51 6.75
CA SER A 321 -21.81 -0.35 5.56
C SER A 321 -22.00 -1.83 5.91
N ILE A 322 -21.36 -2.32 6.98
CA ILE A 322 -21.56 -3.69 7.49
C ILE A 322 -23.02 -3.90 7.94
N GLU A 323 -23.65 -2.89 8.53
CA GLU A 323 -25.06 -2.92 8.94
C GLU A 323 -26.06 -2.85 7.78
N GLY A 324 -25.58 -2.82 6.52
CA GLY A 324 -26.43 -2.72 5.33
C GLY A 324 -26.97 -1.31 5.06
N SER A 325 -26.48 -0.30 5.78
CA SER A 325 -26.81 1.10 5.54
C SER A 325 -25.83 1.75 4.55
N ARG A 326 -26.20 2.94 4.03
CA ARG A 326 -25.27 3.75 3.25
C ARG A 326 -24.06 4.14 4.13
N GLY A 327 -22.84 3.96 3.62
CA GLY A 327 -21.58 4.26 4.31
C GLY A 327 -21.36 5.75 4.57
N MET A 328 -22.09 6.32 5.53
CA MET A 328 -21.96 7.71 5.95
C MET A 328 -21.38 7.79 7.36
N PRO A 329 -20.37 8.64 7.60
CA PRO A 329 -19.85 8.85 8.95
C PRO A 329 -20.94 9.30 9.93
N ARG A 330 -20.91 8.74 11.14
CA ARG A 330 -21.79 9.13 12.25
C ARG A 330 -21.23 10.36 12.96
N VAL A 331 -22.14 11.16 13.53
CA VAL A 331 -21.75 12.28 14.41
C VAL A 331 -21.19 11.68 15.70
N LYS A 332 -20.08 12.23 16.19
CA LYS A 332 -19.43 11.81 17.44
C LYS A 332 -19.57 12.93 18.47
N PRO A 333 -19.87 12.64 19.76
CA PRO A 333 -20.14 11.31 20.35
C PRO A 333 -21.50 10.70 19.94
N PRO A 334 -21.70 9.38 20.11
CA PRO A 334 -20.82 8.38 20.76
C PRO A 334 -19.68 7.88 19.86
N ARG A 335 -18.62 7.30 20.45
CA ARG A 335 -17.50 6.68 19.71
C ARG A 335 -17.74 5.20 19.49
N THR A 336 -17.03 4.59 18.53
CA THR A 336 -17.18 3.15 18.21
C THR A 336 -16.84 2.22 19.36
N VAL A 337 -15.99 2.66 20.28
CA VAL A 337 -15.63 1.89 21.49
C VAL A 337 -16.77 1.81 22.51
N GLU A 338 -17.77 2.71 22.41
CA GLU A 338 -18.98 2.72 23.23
C GLU A 338 -20.15 2.14 22.41
N GLN A 339 -20.40 2.71 21.22
CA GLN A 339 -21.48 2.32 20.31
C GLN A 339 -20.94 2.30 18.87
N GLY A 340 -20.46 1.13 18.45
CA GLY A 340 -19.93 0.86 17.13
C GLY A 340 -20.90 0.06 16.27
N LEU A 341 -20.46 -1.14 15.88
CA LEU A 341 -21.23 -2.07 15.07
C LEU A 341 -22.46 -2.56 15.84
N PHE A 342 -23.64 -2.47 15.23
CA PHE A 342 -24.94 -2.82 15.83
C PHE A 342 -25.20 -2.10 17.17
N GLY A 343 -24.61 -0.92 17.36
CA GLY A 343 -24.72 -0.14 18.59
C GLY A 343 -23.97 -0.74 19.79
N LYS A 344 -23.10 -1.73 19.58
CA LYS A 344 -22.31 -2.39 20.63
C LYS A 344 -20.86 -1.90 20.67
N PRO A 345 -20.14 -2.04 21.81
CA PRO A 345 -18.72 -1.73 21.89
C PRO A 345 -17.91 -2.45 20.82
N THR A 346 -17.13 -1.70 20.06
CA THR A 346 -16.41 -2.24 18.90
C THR A 346 -14.96 -1.79 18.86
N VAL A 347 -14.04 -2.76 18.84
CA VAL A 347 -12.65 -2.52 18.46
C VAL A 347 -12.59 -2.43 16.94
N LEU A 348 -12.28 -1.23 16.42
CA LEU A 348 -12.02 -1.05 15.00
C LEU A 348 -10.53 -0.74 14.79
N ASN A 349 -9.81 -1.64 14.13
CA ASN A 349 -8.41 -1.47 13.78
C ASN A 349 -8.16 -1.81 12.30
N ASN A 350 -7.05 -1.31 11.76
CA ASN A 350 -6.63 -1.55 10.39
C ASN A 350 -5.87 -2.89 10.29
N VAL A 351 -5.81 -3.47 9.08
CA VAL A 351 -5.15 -4.77 8.80
C VAL A 351 -3.73 -4.83 9.36
N GLU A 352 -2.86 -3.88 9.00
CA GLU A 352 -1.47 -3.85 9.49
C GLU A 352 -1.38 -3.77 11.02
N THR A 353 -2.36 -3.11 11.66
CA THR A 353 -2.41 -3.08 13.13
C THR A 353 -2.57 -4.48 13.70
N PHE A 354 -3.45 -5.31 13.13
CA PHE A 354 -3.62 -6.70 13.57
C PHE A 354 -2.40 -7.56 13.24
N CYS A 355 -1.75 -7.38 12.09
CA CYS A 355 -0.53 -8.13 11.75
C CYS A 355 0.63 -7.90 12.74
N ASN A 356 0.68 -6.75 13.42
CA ASN A 356 1.69 -6.48 14.44
C ASN A 356 1.41 -7.21 15.77
N VAL A 357 0.15 -7.55 16.06
CA VAL A 357 -0.27 -8.07 17.37
C VAL A 357 0.39 -9.41 17.71
N PRO A 358 0.39 -10.45 16.86
CA PRO A 358 0.99 -11.75 17.21
C PRO A 358 2.47 -11.63 17.57
N GLN A 359 3.21 -10.79 16.85
CA GLN A 359 4.64 -10.57 17.08
C GLN A 359 4.90 -9.89 18.43
N ILE A 360 4.08 -8.89 18.79
CA ILE A 360 4.15 -8.24 20.10
C ILE A 360 3.85 -9.23 21.22
N ILE A 361 2.82 -10.07 21.08
CA ILE A 361 2.48 -11.07 22.11
C ILE A 361 3.58 -12.12 22.27
N ASN A 362 4.18 -12.58 21.17
CA ASN A 362 5.25 -13.58 21.23
C ASN A 362 6.55 -13.01 21.80
N LYS A 363 7.01 -11.86 21.28
CA LYS A 363 8.35 -11.31 21.54
C LYS A 363 8.37 -10.23 22.64
N GLY A 364 7.22 -9.69 23.01
CA GLY A 364 7.03 -8.69 24.05
C GLY A 364 7.11 -7.23 23.58
N ALA A 365 6.58 -6.33 24.40
CA ALA A 365 6.56 -4.89 24.21
C ALA A 365 7.96 -4.28 24.16
N GLU A 366 8.88 -4.77 25.00
CA GLU A 366 10.28 -4.32 25.00
C GLU A 366 10.96 -4.60 23.66
N TRP A 367 10.74 -5.77 23.07
CA TRP A 367 11.22 -6.07 21.72
C TRP A 367 10.65 -5.09 20.69
N TYR A 368 9.34 -4.81 20.74
CA TYR A 368 8.70 -3.89 19.80
C TYR A 368 9.28 -2.47 19.90
N LYS A 369 9.64 -2.03 21.12
CA LYS A 369 10.24 -0.73 21.41
C LYS A 369 11.71 -0.60 20.96
N THR A 370 12.38 -1.71 20.62
CA THR A 370 13.73 -1.64 20.01
C THR A 370 13.71 -1.04 18.60
N MET A 371 12.53 -0.95 17.98
CA MET A 371 12.31 -0.41 16.65
C MET A 371 11.55 0.91 16.75
N GLY A 372 11.96 1.89 15.94
CA GLY A 372 11.28 3.17 15.83
C GLY A 372 11.79 4.24 16.80
N THR A 373 11.12 5.38 16.82
CA THR A 373 11.47 6.53 17.68
C THR A 373 10.58 6.59 18.92
N GLU A 374 10.98 7.38 19.92
CA GLU A 374 10.21 7.56 21.14
C GLU A 374 8.74 7.96 20.83
N ASN A 375 7.79 7.31 21.50
CA ASN A 375 6.34 7.45 21.27
C ASN A 375 5.83 6.98 19.88
N ASN A 376 6.72 6.46 19.03
CA ASN A 376 6.43 6.00 17.68
C ASN A 376 7.21 4.72 17.40
N TYR A 377 6.95 3.69 18.20
CA TYR A 377 7.67 2.41 18.12
C TYR A 377 7.15 1.48 17.03
N GLY A 378 7.94 0.44 16.76
CA GLY A 378 7.71 -0.56 15.74
C GLY A 378 8.02 -0.07 14.33
N THR A 379 7.41 -0.76 13.37
CA THR A 379 7.61 -0.54 11.93
C THR A 379 6.34 0.02 11.28
N LYS A 380 6.50 0.53 10.05
CA LYS A 380 5.41 0.90 9.16
C LYS A 380 5.69 0.41 7.75
N ALA A 381 4.70 -0.23 7.14
CA ALA A 381 4.73 -0.56 5.73
C ALA A 381 4.35 0.67 4.88
N PHE A 382 5.11 0.98 3.84
CA PHE A 382 4.81 2.01 2.85
C PHE A 382 4.77 1.41 1.45
N ALA A 383 3.82 1.88 0.63
CA ALA A 383 3.80 1.61 -0.79
C ALA A 383 4.45 2.77 -1.54
N LEU A 384 5.60 2.51 -2.15
CA LEU A 384 6.40 3.50 -2.86
C LEU A 384 6.08 3.44 -4.37
N THR A 385 5.54 4.53 -4.89
CA THR A 385 5.03 4.65 -6.27
C THR A 385 5.40 6.01 -6.89
N GLY A 386 5.04 6.22 -8.16
CA GLY A 386 5.31 7.47 -8.87
C GLY A 386 6.67 7.47 -9.57
N ASN A 387 7.34 8.62 -9.60
CA ASN A 387 8.62 8.83 -10.27
C ASN A 387 9.80 8.34 -9.42
N VAL A 388 9.84 7.04 -9.13
CA VAL A 388 10.89 6.38 -8.33
C VAL A 388 11.48 5.20 -9.12
N ASN A 389 12.77 4.91 -8.92
CA ASN A 389 13.44 3.85 -9.67
C ASN A 389 12.99 2.45 -9.25
N ASN A 390 12.80 2.23 -7.95
CA ASN A 390 12.36 0.96 -7.38
C ASN A 390 10.99 1.11 -6.72
N THR A 391 9.93 0.85 -7.48
CA THR A 391 8.56 0.80 -6.97
C THR A 391 8.31 -0.48 -6.17
N GLY A 392 7.49 -0.39 -5.12
CA GLY A 392 7.21 -1.56 -4.30
C GLY A 392 6.68 -1.29 -2.90
N LEU A 393 6.69 -2.36 -2.11
CA LEU A 393 6.32 -2.38 -0.70
C LEU A 393 7.57 -2.41 0.17
N ILE A 394 7.68 -1.44 1.06
CA ILE A 394 8.81 -1.28 1.98
C ILE A 394 8.29 -1.29 3.41
N GLU A 395 8.96 -1.99 4.32
CA GLU A 395 8.65 -1.90 5.75
C GLU A 395 9.89 -1.42 6.49
N VAL A 396 9.77 -0.30 7.20
CA VAL A 396 10.88 0.35 7.89
C VAL A 396 10.49 0.73 9.31
N PRO A 397 11.47 0.85 10.23
CA PRO A 397 11.22 1.39 11.56
C PRO A 397 10.61 2.80 11.45
N MET A 398 9.63 3.08 12.31
CA MET A 398 9.00 4.40 12.40
C MET A 398 10.05 5.49 12.67
N GLY A 399 9.89 6.65 12.04
CA GLY A 399 10.87 7.74 12.12
C GLY A 399 12.05 7.60 11.14
N THR A 400 12.11 6.53 10.33
CA THR A 400 13.00 6.50 9.15
C THR A 400 12.72 7.72 8.27
N THR A 401 13.76 8.39 7.78
CA THR A 401 13.60 9.63 7.02
C THR A 401 13.11 9.36 5.59
N LEU A 402 12.44 10.35 5.00
CA LEU A 402 12.00 10.27 3.61
C LEU A 402 13.17 10.06 2.64
N ARG A 403 14.33 10.65 2.93
CA ARG A 403 15.56 10.47 2.15
C ARG A 403 15.97 9.01 2.06
N LYS A 404 16.01 8.30 3.20
CA LYS A 404 16.36 6.88 3.23
C LYS A 404 15.35 6.06 2.43
N VAL A 405 14.06 6.32 2.62
CA VAL A 405 12.99 5.63 1.89
C VAL A 405 13.11 5.82 0.38
N ILE A 406 13.25 7.06 -0.12
CA ILE A 406 13.24 7.34 -1.56
C ILE A 406 14.58 7.00 -2.22
N PHE A 407 15.69 7.44 -1.63
CA PHE A 407 17.00 7.37 -2.28
C PHE A 407 17.74 6.07 -1.96
N ASP A 408 17.69 5.60 -0.70
CA ASP A 408 18.48 4.43 -0.30
C ASP A 408 17.76 3.12 -0.63
N ILE A 409 16.43 3.08 -0.48
CA ILE A 409 15.59 1.88 -0.75
C ILE A 409 14.95 1.98 -2.14
N GLY A 410 14.30 3.12 -2.42
CA GLY A 410 13.66 3.41 -3.71
C GLY A 410 14.62 3.63 -4.88
N GLY A 411 15.94 3.67 -4.63
CA GLY A 411 16.95 3.85 -5.68
C GLY A 411 16.95 5.26 -6.32
N GLY A 412 16.27 6.23 -5.70
CA GLY A 412 16.19 7.61 -6.18
C GLY A 412 15.03 7.87 -7.14
N VAL A 413 15.03 9.09 -7.68
CA VAL A 413 13.95 9.62 -8.52
C VAL A 413 14.18 9.27 -9.98
N LYS A 414 13.11 8.86 -10.66
CA LYS A 414 13.12 8.48 -12.07
C LYS A 414 12.88 9.69 -12.97
N ASP A 415 13.66 9.79 -14.04
CA ASP A 415 13.50 10.77 -15.13
C ASP A 415 13.47 12.25 -14.71
N GLY A 416 14.13 12.64 -13.61
CA GLY A 416 14.17 14.02 -13.13
C GLY A 416 14.73 14.17 -11.71
N GLU A 417 14.66 15.38 -11.18
CA GLU A 417 15.09 15.68 -9.80
C GLU A 417 13.90 15.58 -8.83
N PHE A 418 14.16 15.22 -7.57
CA PHE A 418 13.10 15.15 -6.55
C PHE A 418 12.46 16.51 -6.32
N LYS A 419 11.13 16.56 -6.46
CA LYS A 419 10.35 17.78 -6.21
C LYS A 419 9.51 17.67 -4.94
N ALA A 420 8.70 16.61 -4.87
CA ALA A 420 7.77 16.39 -3.79
C ALA A 420 7.41 14.90 -3.66
N VAL A 421 6.79 14.55 -2.54
CA VAL A 421 6.08 13.30 -2.33
C VAL A 421 4.71 13.60 -1.75
N GLN A 422 3.66 12.98 -2.28
CA GLN A 422 2.35 12.97 -1.63
C GLN A 422 2.35 11.84 -0.60
N ILE A 423 2.03 12.17 0.65
CA ILE A 423 1.91 11.19 1.75
C ILE A 423 0.53 11.30 2.40
N GLY A 424 -0.05 10.15 2.76
CA GLY A 424 -1.34 10.07 3.44
C GLY A 424 -2.54 9.99 2.49
N GLY A 425 -2.33 9.49 1.27
CA GLY A 425 -3.39 9.31 0.29
C GLY A 425 -3.91 10.62 -0.32
N PRO A 426 -5.11 10.62 -0.94
CA PRO A 426 -5.68 11.76 -1.64
C PRO A 426 -6.06 12.92 -0.74
N SER A 427 -6.26 12.66 0.55
CA SER A 427 -6.53 13.69 1.55
C SER A 427 -5.27 14.04 2.37
N GLY A 428 -4.12 13.51 1.98
CA GLY A 428 -2.83 13.79 2.57
C GLY A 428 -2.21 15.10 2.09
N GLY A 429 -1.00 15.40 2.55
CA GLY A 429 -0.25 16.59 2.14
C GLY A 429 1.00 16.27 1.32
N CYS A 430 1.53 17.26 0.64
CA CYS A 430 2.82 17.18 -0.05
C CYS A 430 3.98 17.50 0.90
N LEU A 431 4.99 16.63 0.94
CA LEU A 431 6.32 16.95 1.47
C LEU A 431 7.26 17.30 0.33
N CYS A 432 8.11 18.32 0.48
CA CYS A 432 8.86 18.87 -0.65
C CYS A 432 10.29 19.28 -0.29
N LEU A 433 11.11 19.42 -1.33
CA LEU A 433 12.50 19.84 -1.22
C LEU A 433 12.66 21.28 -0.67
N HIS A 434 11.77 22.20 -1.08
CA HIS A 434 11.80 23.62 -0.66
C HIS A 434 11.75 23.82 0.86
N ALA A 435 11.19 22.86 1.59
CA ALA A 435 11.06 22.90 3.03
C ALA A 435 12.02 21.92 3.74
N GLN A 436 12.99 21.36 3.00
CA GLN A 436 13.98 20.38 3.48
C GLN A 436 13.34 19.15 4.17
N HIS A 437 12.14 18.74 3.74
CA HIS A 437 11.40 17.63 4.37
C HIS A 437 12.02 16.24 4.10
N LEU A 438 13.06 16.13 3.27
CA LEU A 438 13.73 14.85 3.00
C LEU A 438 14.31 14.22 4.27
N ASP A 439 14.77 15.04 5.20
CA ASP A 439 15.36 14.57 6.45
C ASP A 439 14.35 14.54 7.61
N LEU A 440 13.07 14.81 7.32
CA LEU A 440 11.99 14.70 8.29
C LEU A 440 11.75 13.21 8.64
N PRO A 441 11.71 12.85 9.93
CA PRO A 441 11.32 11.52 10.36
C PRO A 441 9.88 11.19 9.92
N LEU A 442 9.68 10.02 9.30
CA LEU A 442 8.36 9.51 8.94
C LEU A 442 7.69 8.86 10.16
N ASP A 443 7.25 9.68 11.10
CA ASP A 443 6.45 9.27 12.26
C ASP A 443 5.20 10.16 12.42
N PHE A 444 4.26 9.74 13.27
CA PHE A 444 2.96 10.42 13.39
C PHE A 444 3.11 11.85 13.93
N ASP A 445 4.04 12.07 14.85
CA ASP A 445 4.16 13.33 15.59
C ASP A 445 4.96 14.36 14.79
N SER A 446 6.01 13.92 14.09
CA SER A 446 6.83 14.72 13.18
C SER A 446 6.03 15.19 11.97
N LEU A 447 5.26 14.31 11.31
CA LEU A 447 4.45 14.68 10.15
C LEU A 447 3.30 15.63 10.48
N LYS A 448 2.68 15.44 11.65
CA LYS A 448 1.60 16.33 12.11
C LYS A 448 2.07 17.79 12.24
N LYS A 449 3.32 18.04 12.65
CA LYS A 449 3.89 19.39 12.79
C LYS A 449 4.00 20.15 11.48
N VAL A 450 4.15 19.44 10.36
CA VAL A 450 4.22 20.04 9.02
C VAL A 450 2.88 20.00 8.27
N GLY A 451 1.80 19.59 8.95
CA GLY A 451 0.46 19.50 8.35
C GLY A 451 0.29 18.32 7.39
N ALA A 452 1.17 17.33 7.47
CA ALA A 452 1.08 16.05 6.77
C ALA A 452 0.61 14.94 7.73
N MET A 453 0.34 13.76 7.19
CA MET A 453 -0.01 12.58 7.96
C MET A 453 0.54 11.32 7.29
N ILE A 454 0.77 10.26 8.05
CA ILE A 454 1.17 8.95 7.48
C ILE A 454 0.05 8.40 6.58
N GLY A 455 -1.21 8.54 7.01
CA GLY A 455 -2.36 7.90 6.37
C GLY A 455 -2.19 6.38 6.30
N SER A 456 -2.68 5.76 5.23
CA SER A 456 -2.46 4.33 4.98
C SER A 456 -0.98 3.97 4.85
N GLY A 457 -0.12 4.89 4.40
CA GLY A 457 1.30 4.68 4.10
C GLY A 457 1.65 4.68 2.60
N GLY A 458 0.74 5.12 1.73
CA GLY A 458 1.07 5.38 0.32
C GLY A 458 2.00 6.59 0.16
N LEU A 459 3.04 6.43 -0.66
CA LEU A 459 4.01 7.46 -1.04
C LEU A 459 4.05 7.59 -2.55
N VAL A 460 3.56 8.72 -3.08
CA VAL A 460 3.61 9.03 -4.52
C VAL A 460 4.72 10.04 -4.76
N VAL A 461 5.86 9.57 -5.26
CA VAL A 461 7.05 10.40 -5.54
C VAL A 461 6.85 11.18 -6.84
N MET A 462 7.21 12.45 -6.82
CA MET A 462 7.11 13.38 -7.94
C MET A 462 8.45 14.04 -8.22
N ASN A 463 8.75 14.25 -9.50
CA ASN A 463 9.94 14.92 -9.98
C ASN A 463 9.65 16.35 -10.47
N ASP A 464 10.69 17.06 -10.90
CA ASP A 464 10.67 18.42 -11.43
C ASP A 464 9.74 18.62 -12.64
N LYS A 465 9.38 17.54 -13.34
CA LYS A 465 8.47 17.56 -14.51
C LYS A 465 6.99 17.42 -14.13
N ASN A 466 6.65 17.19 -12.86
CA ASN A 466 5.25 17.19 -12.43
C ASN A 466 4.74 18.62 -12.17
N CYS A 467 3.48 18.93 -12.49
CA CYS A 467 2.84 20.19 -12.10
C CYS A 467 2.05 20.02 -10.80
N MET A 468 2.36 20.84 -9.79
CA MET A 468 1.73 20.70 -8.47
C MET A 468 0.28 21.18 -8.44
N VAL A 469 -0.09 22.11 -9.31
CA VAL A 469 -1.48 22.57 -9.49
C VAL A 469 -2.36 21.45 -10.06
N GLU A 470 -1.84 20.75 -11.08
CA GLU A 470 -2.54 19.59 -11.66
C GLU A 470 -2.64 18.43 -10.68
N MET A 471 -1.59 18.18 -9.89
CA MET A 471 -1.64 17.17 -8.83
C MET A 471 -2.70 17.50 -7.77
N ALA A 472 -2.79 18.76 -7.35
CA ALA A 472 -3.83 19.22 -6.43
C ALA A 472 -5.23 19.03 -7.03
N ARG A 473 -5.43 19.37 -8.30
CA ARG A 473 -6.69 19.16 -9.04
C ARG A 473 -7.07 17.69 -9.14
N PHE A 474 -6.09 16.81 -9.44
CA PHE A 474 -6.29 15.36 -9.53
C PHE A 474 -6.82 14.77 -8.21
N PHE A 475 -6.14 15.06 -7.08
CA PHE A 475 -6.57 14.56 -5.78
C PHE A 475 -7.87 15.21 -5.29
N MET A 476 -8.10 16.49 -5.60
CA MET A 476 -9.37 17.15 -5.29
C MET A 476 -10.53 16.52 -6.07
N LYS A 477 -10.33 16.18 -7.35
CA LYS A 477 -11.32 15.46 -8.16
C LYS A 477 -11.67 14.11 -7.53
N PHE A 478 -10.67 13.34 -7.12
CA PHE A 478 -10.90 12.08 -6.40
C PHE A 478 -11.73 12.31 -5.13
N THR A 479 -11.28 13.24 -4.28
CA THR A 479 -11.93 13.51 -2.98
C THR A 479 -13.38 13.99 -3.14
N GLN A 480 -13.66 14.80 -4.15
CA GLN A 480 -15.01 15.29 -4.44
C GLN A 480 -15.92 14.16 -4.93
N ASN A 481 -15.42 13.26 -5.79
CA ASN A 481 -16.17 12.08 -6.25
C ASN A 481 -16.48 11.11 -5.10
N GLU A 482 -15.56 10.99 -4.14
CA GLU A 482 -15.68 10.09 -3.00
C GLU A 482 -16.41 10.69 -1.78
N SER A 483 -16.93 11.92 -1.91
CA SER A 483 -17.69 12.55 -0.84
C SER A 483 -18.97 11.78 -0.54
N CYS A 484 -19.21 11.43 0.72
CA CYS A 484 -20.50 10.86 1.14
C CYS A 484 -21.69 11.83 0.98
N GLY A 485 -21.43 13.13 0.74
CA GLY A 485 -22.47 14.14 0.53
C GLY A 485 -23.21 14.61 1.80
N LYS A 486 -22.80 14.18 2.99
CA LYS A 486 -23.51 14.46 4.25
C LYS A 486 -23.35 15.90 4.75
N CYS A 487 -22.14 16.44 4.78
CA CYS A 487 -21.88 17.80 5.28
C CYS A 487 -21.64 18.78 4.12
N ILE A 488 -22.23 19.97 4.23
CA ILE A 488 -22.14 21.03 3.20
C ILE A 488 -20.69 21.43 2.89
N PRO A 489 -19.79 21.64 3.89
CA PRO A 489 -18.42 22.04 3.61
C PRO A 489 -17.68 21.03 2.73
N CYS A 490 -17.83 19.73 3.00
CA CYS A 490 -17.22 18.70 2.17
C CYS A 490 -17.92 18.59 0.81
N ARG A 491 -19.25 18.52 0.76
CA ARG A 491 -20.01 18.26 -0.48
C ARG A 491 -19.89 19.42 -1.48
N GLU A 492 -20.13 20.64 -1.03
CA GLU A 492 -20.13 21.82 -1.90
C GLU A 492 -18.76 22.51 -1.92
N GLY A 493 -18.05 22.55 -0.79
CA GLY A 493 -16.76 23.23 -0.71
C GLY A 493 -15.70 22.57 -1.59
N THR A 494 -15.57 21.24 -1.56
CA THR A 494 -14.61 20.53 -2.43
C THR A 494 -14.96 20.67 -3.92
N LYS A 495 -16.25 20.75 -4.24
CA LYS A 495 -16.73 21.06 -5.59
C LYS A 495 -16.28 22.45 -6.05
N ARG A 496 -16.43 23.48 -5.20
CA ARG A 496 -15.93 24.83 -5.50
C ARG A 496 -14.42 24.87 -5.68
N MET A 497 -13.66 24.17 -4.82
CA MET A 497 -12.22 24.05 -4.98
C MET A 497 -11.84 23.41 -6.32
N LEU A 498 -12.53 22.34 -6.71
CA LEU A 498 -12.29 21.67 -7.98
C LEU A 498 -12.59 22.57 -9.18
N GLU A 499 -13.69 23.33 -9.14
CA GLU A 499 -14.05 24.32 -10.16
C GLU A 499 -12.92 25.36 -10.33
N LEU A 500 -12.44 25.95 -9.22
CA LEU A 500 -11.35 26.93 -9.25
C LEU A 500 -10.05 26.32 -9.80
N LEU A 501 -9.69 25.10 -9.39
CA LEU A 501 -8.50 24.41 -9.90
C LEU A 501 -8.61 24.08 -11.40
N ASN A 502 -9.80 23.70 -11.89
CA ASN A 502 -10.03 23.51 -13.33
C ASN A 502 -9.83 24.83 -14.08
N GLU A 503 -10.37 25.95 -13.60
CA GLU A 503 -10.16 27.27 -14.22
C GLU A 503 -8.66 27.63 -14.29
N ILE A 504 -7.89 27.37 -13.23
CA ILE A 504 -6.44 27.62 -13.20
C ILE A 504 -5.69 26.74 -14.21
N VAL A 505 -5.94 25.43 -14.23
CA VAL A 505 -5.28 24.49 -15.16
C VAL A 505 -5.67 24.75 -16.62
N GLU A 506 -6.87 25.27 -16.85
CA GLU A 506 -7.36 25.65 -18.18
C GLU A 506 -6.94 27.06 -18.61
N GLY A 507 -6.16 27.77 -17.78
CA GLY A 507 -5.61 29.09 -18.07
C GLY A 507 -6.59 30.25 -17.93
N ARG A 508 -7.79 30.00 -17.38
CA ARG A 508 -8.80 31.02 -17.05
C ARG A 508 -8.71 31.50 -15.60
N GLY A 509 -7.81 30.95 -14.80
CA GLY A 509 -7.59 31.35 -13.41
C GLY A 509 -7.16 32.81 -13.25
N THR A 510 -7.55 33.40 -12.11
CA THR A 510 -7.20 34.76 -11.65
C THR A 510 -6.48 34.69 -10.30
N LEU A 511 -5.88 35.80 -9.85
CA LEU A 511 -5.23 35.85 -8.53
C LEU A 511 -6.27 35.69 -7.40
N GLU A 512 -7.48 36.24 -7.59
CA GLU A 512 -8.60 36.07 -6.67
C GLU A 512 -8.97 34.58 -6.48
N HIS A 513 -8.85 33.75 -7.52
CA HIS A 513 -9.08 32.30 -7.36
C HIS A 513 -8.07 31.64 -6.41
N ILE A 514 -6.84 32.13 -6.34
CA ILE A 514 -5.83 31.62 -5.40
C ILE A 514 -6.24 31.97 -3.97
N ASP A 515 -6.63 33.22 -3.73
CA ASP A 515 -7.05 33.68 -2.40
C ASP A 515 -8.33 32.95 -1.94
N MET A 516 -9.30 32.75 -2.84
CA MET A 516 -10.50 31.96 -2.57
C MET A 516 -10.19 30.50 -2.26
N LEU A 517 -9.19 29.89 -2.93
CA LEU A 517 -8.76 28.53 -2.61
C LEU A 517 -8.19 28.44 -1.20
N GLU A 518 -7.45 29.44 -0.74
CA GLU A 518 -6.90 29.48 0.63
C GLU A 518 -8.02 29.57 1.68
N GLU A 519 -8.99 30.46 1.49
CA GLU A 519 -10.15 30.59 2.38
C GLU A 519 -11.00 29.30 2.43
N LEU A 520 -11.22 28.68 1.28
CA LEU A 520 -11.94 27.39 1.20
C LEU A 520 -11.17 26.27 1.91
N CYS A 521 -9.83 26.25 1.81
CA CYS A 521 -9.02 25.24 2.50
C CYS A 521 -9.24 25.29 4.01
N GLU A 522 -9.23 26.48 4.61
CA GLU A 522 -9.46 26.67 6.05
C GLU A 522 -10.90 26.32 6.43
N THR A 523 -11.87 26.89 5.73
CA THR A 523 -13.29 26.69 6.00
C THR A 523 -13.68 25.22 6.00
N ILE A 524 -13.26 24.45 4.99
CA ILE A 524 -13.58 23.02 4.89
C ILE A 524 -12.90 22.23 6.00
N SER A 525 -11.62 22.52 6.27
CA SER A 525 -10.83 21.81 7.28
C SER A 525 -11.42 21.97 8.69
N ASP A 526 -11.95 23.15 8.99
CA ASP A 526 -12.47 23.47 10.32
C ASP A 526 -13.92 23.00 10.53
N THR A 527 -14.72 22.97 9.46
CA THR A 527 -16.18 22.77 9.57
C THR A 527 -16.67 21.40 9.08
N ALA A 528 -15.82 20.59 8.44
CA ALA A 528 -16.22 19.25 8.00
C ALA A 528 -16.44 18.27 9.16
N LEU A 529 -17.40 17.37 8.99
CA LEU A 529 -17.84 16.45 10.06
C LEU A 529 -16.80 15.37 10.39
N CYS A 530 -16.28 14.68 9.37
CA CYS A 530 -15.41 13.52 9.54
C CYS A 530 -13.95 13.85 9.22
N GLY A 531 -13.02 12.98 9.63
CA GLY A 531 -11.58 13.14 9.39
C GLY A 531 -11.25 13.35 7.91
N LEU A 532 -11.85 12.55 7.01
CA LEU A 532 -11.65 12.67 5.56
C LEU A 532 -12.08 14.04 5.01
N GLY A 533 -13.19 14.58 5.50
CA GLY A 533 -13.64 15.92 5.11
C GLY A 533 -12.70 17.02 5.63
N LYS A 534 -12.18 16.86 6.86
CA LYS A 534 -11.23 17.82 7.45
C LYS A 534 -9.86 17.81 6.76
N SER A 535 -9.46 16.67 6.20
CA SER A 535 -8.20 16.54 5.45
C SER A 535 -8.37 16.74 3.94
N ALA A 536 -9.60 16.82 3.42
CA ALA A 536 -9.89 16.93 1.99
C ALA A 536 -9.13 18.07 1.28
N ALA A 537 -8.90 19.19 1.97
CA ALA A 537 -8.22 20.35 1.41
C ALA A 537 -6.68 20.28 1.50
N PHE A 538 -6.09 19.28 2.18
CA PHE A 538 -4.65 19.26 2.46
C PHE A 538 -3.74 19.19 1.22
N PRO A 539 -4.09 18.48 0.12
CA PRO A 539 -3.28 18.52 -1.10
C PRO A 539 -3.21 19.93 -1.69
N VAL A 540 -4.34 20.65 -1.66
CA VAL A 540 -4.42 22.02 -2.18
C VAL A 540 -3.69 22.98 -1.24
N ARG A 541 -3.95 22.91 0.06
CA ARG A 541 -3.30 23.74 1.07
C ARG A 541 -1.78 23.59 1.05
N SER A 542 -1.28 22.36 0.98
CA SER A 542 0.17 22.11 0.95
C SER A 542 0.81 22.58 -0.35
N THR A 543 0.16 22.39 -1.50
CA THR A 543 0.70 22.89 -2.77
C THR A 543 0.65 24.41 -2.89
N LEU A 544 -0.39 25.07 -2.38
CA LEU A 544 -0.43 26.53 -2.27
C LEU A 544 0.70 27.07 -1.39
N LYS A 545 0.94 26.42 -0.24
CA LYS A 545 2.00 26.83 0.69
C LYS A 545 3.40 26.71 0.11
N TYR A 546 3.70 25.60 -0.56
CA TYR A 546 5.07 25.28 -0.98
C TYR A 546 5.36 25.52 -2.46
N PHE A 547 4.34 25.66 -3.29
CA PHE A 547 4.45 25.82 -4.74
C PHE A 547 3.54 26.95 -5.25
N ARG A 548 3.34 28.01 -4.45
CA ARG A 548 2.54 29.19 -4.84
C ARG A 548 2.99 29.76 -6.19
N ASP A 549 4.30 29.77 -6.44
CA ASP A 549 4.89 30.25 -7.69
C ASP A 549 4.36 29.49 -8.92
N GLU A 550 4.05 28.19 -8.80
CA GLU A 550 3.41 27.46 -9.89
C GLU A 550 1.96 27.92 -10.12
N TYR A 551 1.21 28.21 -9.07
CA TYR A 551 -0.13 28.79 -9.21
C TYR A 551 -0.07 30.17 -9.87
N ILE A 552 0.88 31.01 -9.46
CA ILE A 552 1.12 32.33 -10.06
C ILE A 552 1.50 32.19 -11.54
N ALA A 553 2.38 31.26 -11.91
CA ALA A 553 2.73 31.01 -13.30
C ALA A 553 1.53 30.58 -14.16
N HIS A 554 0.61 29.78 -13.60
CA HIS A 554 -0.63 29.40 -14.30
C HIS A 554 -1.56 30.59 -14.52
N VAL A 555 -1.68 31.45 -13.50
CA VAL A 555 -2.63 32.55 -13.48
C VAL A 555 -2.14 33.79 -14.24
N VAL A 556 -0.88 34.18 -14.03
CA VAL A 556 -0.27 35.41 -14.55
C VAL A 556 0.45 35.14 -15.86
N ASP A 557 1.42 34.22 -15.85
CA ASP A 557 2.26 33.94 -17.03
C ASP A 557 1.54 33.10 -18.09
N LYS A 558 0.39 32.51 -17.72
CA LYS A 558 -0.39 31.57 -18.53
C LYS A 558 0.48 30.41 -19.05
N LYS A 559 1.34 29.90 -18.17
CA LYS A 559 2.26 28.79 -18.43
C LYS A 559 2.19 27.73 -17.33
N CYS A 560 2.46 26.49 -17.72
CA CYS A 560 2.59 25.38 -16.78
C CYS A 560 4.07 24.98 -16.67
N PRO A 561 4.74 25.24 -15.53
CA PRO A 561 6.15 24.90 -15.35
C PRO A 561 6.47 23.41 -15.57
N GLY A 562 5.58 22.51 -15.15
CA GLY A 562 5.72 21.07 -15.39
C GLY A 562 5.39 20.61 -16.82
N GLY A 563 4.90 21.49 -17.69
CA GLY A 563 4.57 21.14 -19.07
C GLY A 563 3.47 20.06 -19.26
N VAL A 564 2.57 19.88 -18.29
CA VAL A 564 1.49 18.86 -18.34
C VAL A 564 0.11 19.44 -18.69
N CYS A 565 -0.17 20.69 -18.30
CA CYS A 565 -1.45 21.34 -18.53
C CYS A 565 -1.56 21.79 -20.00
N LYS A 566 -2.25 21.01 -20.84
CA LYS A 566 -2.38 21.26 -22.30
C LYS A 566 -2.80 22.68 -22.65
N ALA A 567 -3.77 23.23 -21.91
CA ALA A 567 -4.30 24.58 -22.16
C ALA A 567 -3.25 25.68 -21.96
N LEU A 568 -2.19 25.42 -21.20
CA LEU A 568 -1.11 26.36 -20.86
C LEU A 568 0.18 26.09 -21.63
N MET A 569 0.21 25.10 -22.53
CA MET A 569 1.37 24.85 -23.37
C MET A 569 1.50 25.94 -24.45
N SER A 570 2.73 26.37 -24.72
CA SER A 570 3.06 27.10 -25.95
C SER A 570 4.06 26.28 -26.75
N TYR A 571 3.92 26.28 -28.07
CA TYR A 571 4.90 25.62 -28.97
C TYR A 571 5.73 26.69 -29.66
N GLU A 572 7.03 26.48 -29.69
CA GLU A 572 7.96 27.33 -30.46
C GLU A 572 8.88 26.47 -31.30
N ILE A 573 9.19 26.96 -32.50
CA ILE A 573 10.17 26.33 -33.39
C ILE A 573 11.54 26.95 -33.10
N ASP A 574 12.48 26.10 -32.72
CA ASP A 574 13.90 26.43 -32.62
C ASP A 574 14.45 26.68 -34.02
N LYS A 575 14.82 27.94 -34.28
CA LYS A 575 15.27 28.39 -35.59
C LYS A 575 16.58 27.73 -36.03
N GLU A 576 17.43 27.34 -35.09
CA GLU A 576 18.74 26.73 -35.41
C GLU A 576 18.60 25.26 -35.80
N LYS A 577 17.64 24.55 -35.19
CA LYS A 577 17.37 23.14 -35.47
C LYS A 577 16.42 22.93 -36.64
N CYS A 578 15.59 23.92 -36.96
CA CYS A 578 14.60 23.80 -38.03
C CYS A 578 15.28 23.79 -39.41
N ARG A 579 15.07 22.70 -40.18
CA ARG A 579 15.56 22.57 -41.57
C ARG A 579 14.54 23.01 -42.63
N GLY A 580 13.39 23.57 -42.24
CA GLY A 580 12.39 24.08 -43.18
C GLY A 580 11.70 23.03 -44.05
N CYS A 581 11.45 21.82 -43.53
CA CYS A 581 10.88 20.68 -44.28
C CYS A 581 9.34 20.70 -44.47
N SER A 582 8.65 21.76 -44.01
CA SER A 582 7.19 21.97 -44.06
C SER A 582 6.28 20.92 -43.40
N LYS A 583 6.82 19.80 -42.90
CA LYS A 583 6.02 18.70 -42.33
C LYS A 583 5.15 19.15 -41.15
N CYS A 584 5.67 19.97 -40.25
CA CYS A 584 4.91 20.53 -39.13
C CYS A 584 3.72 21.38 -39.59
N ALA A 585 3.88 22.18 -40.65
CA ALA A 585 2.80 22.99 -41.21
C ALA A 585 1.70 22.15 -41.87
N ARG A 586 2.07 21.11 -42.63
CA ARG A 586 1.11 20.20 -43.28
C ARG A 586 0.27 19.40 -42.31
N MET A 587 0.82 19.03 -41.15
CA MET A 587 0.10 18.28 -40.12
C MET A 587 -0.71 19.17 -39.17
N CYS A 588 -0.58 20.49 -39.26
CA CYS A 588 -1.29 21.39 -38.37
C CYS A 588 -2.78 21.46 -38.77
N PRO A 589 -3.72 20.96 -37.93
CA PRO A 589 -5.14 20.88 -38.31
C PRO A 589 -5.79 22.26 -38.50
N VAL A 590 -5.21 23.29 -37.90
CA VAL A 590 -5.70 24.68 -37.89
C VAL A 590 -4.79 25.63 -38.66
N GLN A 591 -3.81 25.10 -39.41
CA GLN A 591 -2.88 25.88 -40.23
C GLN A 591 -2.18 27.02 -39.47
N ALA A 592 -1.85 26.79 -38.19
CA ALA A 592 -1.20 27.75 -37.31
C ALA A 592 0.32 27.87 -37.52
N ILE A 593 0.90 27.16 -38.51
CA ILE A 593 2.35 27.15 -38.74
C ILE A 593 2.62 27.64 -40.16
N SER A 594 3.44 28.69 -40.27
CA SER A 594 3.79 29.35 -41.53
C SER A 594 5.30 29.45 -41.71
N GLY A 595 5.78 29.42 -42.94
CA GLY A 595 7.20 29.56 -43.27
C GLY A 595 7.49 29.16 -44.70
N GLU A 596 8.74 29.39 -45.12
CA GLU A 596 9.22 29.03 -46.46
C GLU A 596 10.06 27.75 -46.42
N ILE A 597 9.97 26.93 -47.47
CA ILE A 597 10.79 25.72 -47.60
C ILE A 597 12.28 26.11 -47.60
N LYS A 598 13.10 25.36 -46.86
CA LYS A 598 14.52 25.65 -46.55
C LYS A 598 14.77 26.82 -45.59
N SER A 599 13.73 27.45 -45.05
CA SER A 599 13.82 28.46 -43.98
C SER A 599 13.13 27.99 -42.69
N PRO A 600 13.51 28.50 -41.50
CA PRO A 600 12.81 28.18 -40.26
C PRO A 600 11.34 28.61 -40.29
N TYR A 601 10.44 27.70 -39.92
CA TYR A 601 9.00 27.98 -39.79
C TYR A 601 8.70 28.63 -38.44
N THR A 602 7.55 29.31 -38.34
CA THR A 602 7.04 29.95 -37.13
C THR A 602 5.63 29.45 -36.81
N ILE A 603 5.28 29.45 -35.52
CA ILE A 603 3.95 29.05 -35.02
C ILE A 603 3.21 30.32 -34.60
N ASP A 604 2.03 30.55 -35.17
CA ASP A 604 1.07 31.55 -34.73
C ASP A 604 0.36 31.04 -33.48
N LYS A 605 0.72 31.61 -32.33
CA LYS A 605 0.18 31.23 -31.02
C LYS A 605 -1.32 31.53 -30.89
N THR A 606 -1.86 32.48 -31.66
CA THR A 606 -3.28 32.85 -31.59
C THR A 606 -4.18 31.83 -32.30
N LYS A 607 -3.67 31.16 -33.34
CA LYS A 607 -4.38 30.10 -34.06
C LYS A 607 -4.12 28.71 -33.51
N CYS A 608 -3.01 28.51 -32.80
CA CYS A 608 -2.61 27.20 -32.33
C CYS A 608 -3.57 26.63 -31.28
N ILE A 609 -4.24 25.53 -31.60
CA ILE A 609 -5.10 24.77 -30.66
C ILE A 609 -4.31 23.83 -29.74
N LYS A 610 -2.98 23.94 -29.73
CA LYS A 610 -2.08 23.21 -28.82
C LYS A 610 -2.21 21.67 -28.88
N CYS A 611 -2.51 21.13 -30.07
CA CYS A 611 -2.75 19.70 -30.28
C CYS A 611 -1.51 18.80 -30.23
N GLY A 612 -0.29 19.36 -30.27
CA GLY A 612 0.95 18.59 -30.22
C GLY A 612 1.35 17.87 -31.53
N SER A 613 0.50 17.79 -32.56
CA SER A 613 0.83 17.04 -33.78
C SER A 613 2.13 17.50 -34.46
N CYS A 614 2.45 18.80 -34.33
CA CYS A 614 3.68 19.35 -34.88
C CYS A 614 4.95 18.81 -34.20
N ILE A 615 4.94 18.56 -32.88
CA ILE A 615 6.11 18.06 -32.15
C ILE A 615 6.37 16.60 -32.48
N GLU A 616 5.33 15.77 -32.56
CA GLU A 616 5.43 14.34 -32.85
C GLU A 616 5.99 14.05 -34.25
N GLY A 617 5.56 14.81 -35.27
CA GLY A 617 6.06 14.58 -36.61
C GLY A 617 7.34 15.36 -36.98
N CYS A 618 7.92 16.14 -36.06
CA CYS A 618 9.18 16.85 -36.30
C CYS A 618 10.38 15.91 -36.16
N ALA A 619 10.88 15.38 -37.28
CA ALA A 619 12.05 14.48 -37.31
C ALA A 619 13.34 15.11 -36.75
N PHE A 620 13.44 16.44 -36.76
CA PHE A 620 14.62 17.19 -36.32
C PHE A 620 14.56 17.63 -34.84
N LYS A 621 13.47 17.27 -34.12
CA LYS A 621 13.21 17.73 -32.74
C LYS A 621 13.38 19.25 -32.57
N ALA A 622 12.96 19.99 -33.58
CA ALA A 622 13.10 21.45 -33.66
C ALA A 622 11.92 22.20 -33.02
N ILE A 623 10.93 21.50 -32.46
CA ILE A 623 9.79 22.13 -31.77
C ILE A 623 9.93 21.89 -30.28
N LYS A 624 9.93 22.98 -29.51
CA LYS A 624 9.99 22.97 -28.05
C LYS A 624 8.67 23.43 -27.44
N ILE A 625 8.35 22.89 -26.27
CA ILE A 625 7.26 23.37 -25.42
C ILE A 625 7.85 24.49 -24.54
N VAL A 626 7.16 25.62 -24.43
CA VAL A 626 7.61 26.87 -23.79
C VAL A 626 6.54 27.43 -22.86
#